data_AF-A0A6J6H7X0-F1
#
_entry.id   AF-A0A6J6H7X0-F1
#
_cell.length_a   1.000
_cell.length_b   1.000
_cell.length_c   1.000
_cell.angle_alpha   90.00
_cell.angle_beta   90.00
_cell.angle_gamma   90.00
#
_symmetry.space_group_name_H-M   'P 1'
#
loop_
_entity.id
_entity.type
_entity.pdbx_description
1 polymer ?
#
loop_
_entity_poly.entity_id
_entity_poly.type
_entity_poly.pdbx_seq_one_letter_code
_entity_poly.pdbx_strand_id
1 'polypeptide(L)'
;MVILLLALIVLGPEKLPEAIRRFARVYGEIRKMSTGFQSEFKTAFDEPLRELRETAQLTKDAVMKPLQEDPTPSVVADASEADPPQKDTET
;
A
#
# COMPACT_ATOMS: atom_id res chain seq x y z
N MET A 1 10.24 -32.89 -1.42
CA MET A 1 10.10 -34.14 -2.19
C MET A 1 8.86 -34.95 -1.83
N VAL A 2 8.56 -35.19 -0.55
CA VAL A 2 7.36 -35.95 -0.10
C VAL A 2 6.04 -35.41 -0.68
N ILE A 3 5.91 -34.09 -0.77
CA ILE A 3 4.71 -33.42 -1.31
C ILE A 3 4.44 -33.77 -2.78
N LEU A 4 5.49 -33.92 -3.59
CA LEU A 4 5.38 -34.32 -5.00
C LEU A 4 4.90 -35.77 -5.13
N LEU A 5 5.46 -36.68 -4.31
CA LEU A 5 5.01 -38.06 -4.24
C LEU A 5 3.53 -38.16 -3.84
N LEU A 6 3.10 -37.41 -2.83
CA LEU A 6 1.69 -37.37 -2.41
C LEU A 6 0.78 -36.84 -3.51
N ALA A 7 1.17 -35.77 -4.21
CA ALA A 7 0.41 -35.23 -5.33
C ALA A 7 0.27 -36.24 -6.48
N LEU A 8 1.32 -37.01 -6.77
CA LEU A 8 1.31 -38.08 -7.76
C LEU A 8 0.43 -39.27 -7.34
N ILE A 9 0.33 -39.56 -6.04
CA ILE A 9 -0.54 -40.63 -5.53
C ILE A 9 -2.02 -40.22 -5.58
N VAL A 10 -2.33 -38.99 -5.16
CA VAL A 10 -3.72 -38.49 -5.10
C VAL A 10 -4.29 -38.26 -6.49
N LEU A 11 -3.51 -37.64 -7.39
CA LEU A 11 -3.96 -37.31 -8.74
C LEU A 11 -3.65 -38.42 -9.75
N GLY A 12 -2.58 -39.20 -9.52
CA GLY A 12 -2.02 -40.15 -10.47
C GLY A 12 -0.93 -39.52 -11.36
N PRO A 13 0.20 -40.21 -11.63
CA PRO A 13 1.29 -39.68 -12.46
C PRO A 13 0.86 -39.38 -13.90
N GLU A 14 -0.14 -40.10 -14.41
CA GLU A 14 -0.66 -39.87 -15.76
C GLU A 14 -1.57 -38.63 -15.86
N LYS A 15 -2.18 -38.21 -14.75
CA LYS A 15 -3.12 -37.08 -14.70
C LYS A 15 -2.44 -35.75 -14.38
N LEU A 16 -1.29 -35.79 -13.71
CA LEU A 16 -0.48 -34.60 -13.43
C LEU A 16 -0.07 -33.82 -14.70
N PRO A 17 0.54 -34.44 -15.74
CA PRO A 17 0.89 -33.72 -16.97
C PRO A 17 -0.34 -33.19 -17.70
N GLU A 18 -1.48 -33.88 -17.60
CA GLU A 18 -2.74 -33.46 -18.18
C GLU A 18 -3.29 -32.20 -17.48
N ALA A 19 -3.25 -32.15 -16.15
CA ALA A 19 -3.65 -30.99 -15.36
C ALA A 19 -2.74 -29.77 -15.61
N ILE A 20 -1.41 -29.97 -15.64
CA ILE A 20 -0.46 -28.91 -15.97
C ILE A 20 -0.73 -28.37 -17.37
N ARG A 21 -0.98 -29.22 -18.37
CA ARG A 21 -1.29 -28.79 -19.74
C ARG A 21 -2.54 -27.91 -19.80
N ARG A 22 -3.60 -28.30 -19.09
CA ARG A 22 -4.85 -27.53 -19.01
C ARG A 22 -4.63 -26.18 -18.32
N PHE A 23 -3.97 -26.18 -17.17
CA PHE A 23 -3.65 -24.97 -16.43
C PHE A 23 -2.72 -24.03 -17.21
N ALA A 24 -1.69 -24.57 -17.85
CA ALA A 24 -0.72 -23.80 -18.62
C ALA A 24 -1.36 -23.12 -19.83
N ARG A 25 -2.37 -23.73 -20.46
CA ARG A 25 -3.13 -23.10 -21.55
C ARG A 25 -3.89 -21.86 -21.04
N VAL A 26 -4.65 -22.02 -19.96
CA VAL A 26 -5.41 -20.92 -19.33
C VAL A 26 -4.47 -19.83 -18.83
N TYR A 27 -3.41 -20.20 -18.11
CA TYR A 27 -2.40 -19.26 -17.62
C TYR A 27 -1.67 -18.56 -18.78
N GLY A 28 -1.42 -19.26 -19.89
CA GLY A 28 -0.82 -18.68 -21.09
C GLY A 28 -1.72 -17.66 -21.76
N GLU A 29 -3.03 -17.92 -21.84
CA GLU A 29 -4.02 -16.97 -22.34
C GLU A 29 -4.11 -15.73 -21.45
N ILE A 30 -4.16 -15.92 -20.12
CA ILE A 30 -4.12 -14.82 -19.14
C ILE A 30 -2.83 -14.02 -19.27
N ARG A 31 -1.67 -14.67 -19.33
CA ARG A 31 -0.35 -14.04 -19.50
C ARG A 31 -0.28 -13.24 -20.80
N LYS A 32 -0.86 -13.76 -21.90
CA LYS A 32 -0.88 -13.10 -23.21
C LYS A 32 -1.75 -11.85 -23.17
N MET A 33 -2.92 -11.93 -22.54
CA MET A 33 -3.74 -10.76 -22.24
C MET A 33 -2.93 -9.76 -21.41
N SER A 34 -2.34 -10.17 -20.28
CA SER A 34 -1.52 -9.30 -19.41
C SER A 34 -0.30 -8.69 -20.11
N THR A 35 0.31 -9.39 -21.07
CA THR A 35 1.44 -8.86 -21.85
C THR A 35 0.97 -7.78 -22.83
N GLY A 36 -0.20 -7.94 -23.42
CA GLY A 36 -0.86 -6.86 -24.18
C GLY A 36 -1.19 -5.67 -23.29
N PHE A 37 -1.71 -5.94 -22.08
CA PHE A 37 -1.92 -4.90 -21.07
C PHE A 37 -0.61 -4.24 -20.64
N GLN A 38 0.55 -4.90 -20.55
CA GLN A 38 1.79 -4.25 -20.08
C GLN A 38 2.18 -2.99 -20.88
N SER A 39 1.94 -2.95 -22.19
CA SER A 39 2.23 -1.77 -23.02
C SER A 39 1.38 -0.56 -22.63
N GLU A 40 0.08 -0.80 -22.42
CA GLU A 40 -0.90 0.25 -22.13
C GLU A 40 -0.99 0.52 -20.63
N PHE A 41 -0.97 -0.51 -19.80
CA PHE A 41 -0.95 -0.47 -18.35
C PHE A 41 0.33 0.15 -17.82
N LYS A 42 1.52 -0.12 -18.38
CA LYS A 42 2.73 0.59 -17.94
C LYS A 42 2.63 2.09 -18.22
N THR A 43 2.05 2.47 -19.36
CA THR A 43 1.83 3.88 -19.70
C THR A 43 0.75 4.52 -18.82
N ALA A 44 -0.36 3.82 -18.57
CA ALA A 44 -1.47 4.28 -17.73
C ALA A 44 -1.15 4.26 -16.23
N PHE A 45 -0.19 3.43 -15.80
CA PHE A 45 0.25 3.35 -14.40
C PHE A 45 1.54 4.11 -14.11
N ASP A 46 2.35 4.48 -15.11
CA ASP A 46 3.57 5.28 -14.89
C ASP A 46 3.23 6.65 -14.29
N GLU A 47 2.17 7.32 -14.76
CA GLU A 47 1.70 8.59 -14.16
C GLU A 47 1.27 8.43 -12.70
N PRO A 48 0.29 7.57 -12.34
CA PRO A 48 -0.14 7.43 -10.95
C PRO A 48 0.94 6.85 -10.05
N LEU A 49 1.83 5.98 -10.54
CA LEU A 49 2.98 5.51 -9.74
C LEU A 49 3.96 6.62 -9.43
N ARG A 50 4.16 7.56 -10.36
CA ARG A 50 5.03 8.72 -10.16
C ARG A 50 4.43 9.68 -9.12
N GLU A 51 3.14 9.98 -9.23
CA GLU A 51 2.41 10.78 -8.24
C GLU A 51 2.36 10.13 -6.85
N LEU A 52 2.11 8.81 -6.79
CA LEU A 52 2.16 8.07 -5.52
C LEU A 52 3.56 8.11 -4.90
N ARG A 53 4.61 8.01 -5.72
CA ARG A 53 5.99 8.03 -5.23
C ARG A 53 6.37 9.41 -4.70
N GLU A 54 5.94 10.47 -5.37
CA GLU A 54 6.12 11.85 -4.91
C GLU A 54 5.34 12.11 -3.61
N THR A 55 4.06 11.71 -3.56
CA THR A 55 3.22 11.82 -2.35
C THR A 55 3.80 11.01 -1.19
N ALA A 56 4.31 9.80 -1.46
CA ALA A 56 4.95 8.96 -0.47
C ALA A 56 6.27 9.57 0.02
N GLN A 57 7.04 10.24 -0.84
CA GLN A 57 8.24 10.97 -0.43
C GLN A 57 7.90 12.18 0.43
N LEU A 58 6.94 13.01 0.03
CA LEU A 58 6.49 14.15 0.82
C LEU A 58 5.94 13.72 2.18
N THR A 59 5.14 12.66 2.21
CA THR A 59 4.60 12.11 3.46
C THR A 59 5.72 11.52 4.30
N LYS A 60 6.65 10.78 3.71
CA LYS A 60 7.80 10.22 4.41
C LYS A 60 8.68 11.32 4.99
N ASP A 61 8.95 12.38 4.26
CA ASP A 61 9.76 13.51 4.72
C ASP A 61 9.01 14.29 5.82
N ALA A 62 7.71 14.53 5.65
CA ALA A 62 6.87 15.20 6.64
C ALA A 62 6.63 14.37 7.91
N VAL A 63 6.75 13.05 7.85
CA VAL A 63 6.64 12.15 9.02
C VAL A 63 8.01 11.91 9.66
N MET A 64 9.07 11.71 8.87
CA MET A 64 10.43 11.45 9.36
C MET A 64 11.11 12.70 9.92
N LYS A 65 10.75 13.91 9.45
CA LYS A 65 11.28 15.18 9.95
C LYS A 65 10.84 15.50 11.39
N PRO A 66 9.55 15.43 11.77
CA PRO A 66 9.11 15.65 13.15
C PRO A 66 9.43 14.48 14.09
N LEU A 67 9.79 13.30 13.59
CA LEU A 67 10.31 12.21 14.44
C LEU A 67 11.81 12.36 14.79
N GLN A 68 12.52 13.31 14.17
CA GLN A 68 13.93 13.60 14.46
C GLN A 68 14.14 14.89 15.25
N GLU A 69 13.12 15.75 15.36
CA GLU A 69 13.13 16.90 16.27
C GLU A 69 12.25 16.58 17.47
N ASP A 70 12.89 16.19 18.58
CA ASP A 70 12.26 16.08 19.90
C ASP A 70 11.45 17.36 20.23
N PRO A 71 10.29 17.23 20.90
CA PRO A 71 9.34 18.31 21.09
C PRO A 71 9.84 19.28 22.17
N THR A 72 10.05 20.54 21.83
CA THR A 72 9.98 21.63 22.81
C THR A 72 8.72 22.46 22.53
N PRO A 73 7.60 22.18 23.23
CA PRO A 73 6.40 23.00 23.10
C PRO A 73 6.58 24.28 23.91
N SER A 74 7.18 25.31 23.30
CA SER A 74 7.08 26.68 23.79
C SER A 74 5.91 27.39 23.11
N VAL A 75 4.68 27.00 23.45
CA VAL A 75 3.46 27.74 23.02
C VAL A 75 2.37 27.81 24.09
N VAL A 76 2.66 27.49 25.36
CA VAL A 76 1.70 27.62 26.46
C VAL A 76 2.25 28.49 27.60
N ALA A 77 2.58 29.75 27.33
CA ALA A 77 2.77 30.75 28.40
C ALA A 77 2.65 32.22 27.95
N ASP A 78 2.11 32.52 26.76
CA ASP A 78 1.85 33.91 26.34
C ASP A 78 0.37 34.06 25.95
N ALA A 79 -0.50 33.83 26.93
CA ALA A 79 -1.92 34.20 26.89
C ALA A 79 -2.51 34.28 28.31
N SER A 80 -1.69 34.64 29.31
CA SER A 80 -2.15 34.90 30.68
C SER A 80 -1.93 36.35 31.05
N GLU A 81 -2.41 37.26 30.21
CA GLU A 81 -2.60 38.66 30.59
C GLU A 81 -3.87 39.21 29.92
N ALA A 82 -5.02 38.92 30.53
CA ALA A 82 -6.25 39.71 30.44
C ALA A 82 -7.29 39.20 31.45
N ASP A 83 -7.30 39.78 32.65
CA ASP A 83 -8.45 39.87 33.54
C ASP A 83 -8.79 41.37 33.68
N PRO A 84 -10.04 41.85 33.86
CA PRO A 84 -11.38 41.24 33.75
C PRO A 84 -12.29 42.03 32.74
N PRO A 85 -13.57 41.63 32.56
CA PRO A 85 -14.59 42.52 33.13
C PRO A 85 -15.72 41.76 33.84
N GLN A 86 -15.98 42.18 35.07
CA GLN A 86 -17.21 41.91 35.81
C GLN A 86 -18.42 42.48 35.05
N LYS A 87 -19.50 41.71 34.96
CA LYS A 87 -20.84 42.28 35.02
C LYS A 87 -21.85 41.28 35.59
N ASP A 88 -22.41 41.69 36.70
CA ASP A 88 -23.43 41.10 37.57
C ASP A 88 -24.70 40.69 36.81
N THR A 89 -25.42 39.64 37.23
CA THR A 89 -26.72 39.72 37.96
C THR A 89 -27.42 38.34 38.09
N GLU A 90 -27.76 38.00 39.34
CA GLU A 90 -29.09 37.52 39.80
C GLU A 90 -29.60 36.10 39.44
N THR A 91 -29.66 35.20 40.44
CA THR A 91 -30.89 34.56 40.98
C THR A 91 -30.56 33.87 42.30
#